data_AF-A0A525DF38-F1
#
_entry.id   AF-A0A525DF38-F1
#
_cell.length_a   1.000
_cell.length_b   1.000
_cell.length_c   1.000
_cell.angle_alpha   90.00
_cell.angle_beta   90.00
_cell.angle_gamma   90.00
#
_symmetry.space_group_name_H-M   'P 1'
#
loop_
_entity.id
_entity.type
_entity.pdbx_description
1 polymer ?
#
loop_
_entity_poly.entity_id
_entity_poly.type
_entity_poly.pdbx_seq_one_letter_code
_entity_poly.pdbx_strand_id
1 'polypeptide(L)'
;MVFNPVKVFELKYFNDIYLAGGLPVYDTEFLTPDEIVKNAGILAREDFLFAIRLARCDHGLIRELKSLGLTNLDAIIVPLDDDAAPGQESGITDTFSGFNDTRIILEIRDVNVTEKIDAVDPHALILKGNEAPGKVSKYSSFILMQWYLKNTAYPLFIHGGVGR
;
A
#
# COMPACT_ATOMS: atom_id res chain seq x y z
N MET A 1 -6.44 -3.64 8.47
CA MET A 1 -5.39 -4.13 7.57
C MET A 1 -4.34 -4.82 8.40
N VAL A 2 -3.89 -6.01 8.00
CA VAL A 2 -2.83 -6.76 8.69
C VAL A 2 -1.79 -7.18 7.66
N PHE A 3 -0.56 -6.71 7.83
CA PHE A 3 0.56 -7.01 6.95
C PHE A 3 1.13 -8.39 7.31
N ASN A 4 1.42 -9.20 6.30
CA ASN A 4 2.17 -10.44 6.52
C ASN A 4 3.57 -10.15 7.05
N PRO A 5 4.15 -11.10 7.81
CA PRO A 5 5.54 -10.98 8.24
C PRO A 5 6.50 -10.86 7.05
N VAL A 6 7.61 -10.14 7.27
CA VAL A 6 8.63 -9.86 6.27
C VAL A 6 9.11 -11.15 5.59
N LYS A 7 9.04 -11.20 4.26
CA LYS A 7 9.45 -12.34 3.41
C LYS A 7 8.68 -13.65 3.65
N VAL A 8 7.59 -13.63 4.41
CA VAL A 8 6.79 -14.84 4.66
C VAL A 8 5.55 -14.80 3.78
N PHE A 9 5.40 -15.78 2.89
CA PHE A 9 4.18 -16.00 2.12
C PHE A 9 3.53 -17.30 2.55
N GLU A 10 2.42 -17.21 3.30
CA GLU A 10 1.67 -18.36 3.78
C GLU A 10 0.17 -18.13 3.59
N LEU A 11 -0.48 -18.87 2.68
CA LEU A 11 -1.89 -18.69 2.35
C LEU A 11 -2.82 -18.79 3.56
N LYS A 12 -2.53 -19.72 4.46
CA LYS A 12 -3.31 -19.89 5.69
C LYS A 12 -3.33 -18.61 6.52
N TYR A 13 -2.22 -17.90 6.61
CA TYR A 13 -2.13 -16.63 7.35
C TYR A 13 -3.05 -15.55 6.75
N PHE A 14 -3.06 -15.40 5.42
CA PHE A 14 -3.96 -14.45 4.73
C PHE A 14 -5.43 -14.81 4.96
N ASN A 15 -5.77 -16.10 4.83
CA ASN A 15 -7.11 -16.59 5.05
C ASN A 15 -7.58 -16.42 6.50
N ASP A 16 -6.72 -16.71 7.49
CA ASP A 16 -7.05 -16.56 8.92
C ASP A 16 -7.34 -15.08 9.27
N ILE A 17 -6.59 -14.12 8.70
CA ILE A 17 -6.88 -12.69 8.85
C ILE A 17 -8.23 -12.32 8.25
N TYR A 18 -8.51 -12.80 7.04
CA TYR A 18 -9.77 -12.52 6.35
C TYR A 18 -10.98 -13.07 7.12
N LEU A 19 -10.88 -14.32 7.60
CA LEU A 19 -11.91 -14.94 8.43
C LEU A 19 -12.11 -14.20 9.77
N ALA A 20 -11.08 -13.55 10.30
CA ALA A 20 -11.18 -12.69 11.47
C ALA A 20 -11.80 -11.30 11.17
N GLY A 21 -12.20 -11.03 9.92
CA GLY A 21 -12.78 -9.76 9.48
C GLY A 21 -11.75 -8.67 9.15
N GLY A 22 -10.46 -9.01 9.09
CA GLY A 22 -9.40 -8.11 8.67
C GLY A 22 -9.17 -8.13 7.16
N LEU A 23 -8.59 -7.05 6.62
CA LEU A 23 -8.03 -7.06 5.27
C LEU A 23 -6.57 -7.54 5.32
N PRO A 24 -6.25 -8.73 4.80
CA PRO A 24 -4.87 -9.20 4.74
C PRO A 24 -4.09 -8.45 3.66
N VAL A 25 -2.88 -8.00 4.00
CA VAL A 25 -2.02 -7.22 3.12
C VAL A 25 -0.78 -8.04 2.78
N TYR A 26 -0.56 -8.27 1.49
CA TYR A 26 0.64 -8.85 0.94
C TYR A 26 1.72 -7.78 0.77
N ASP A 27 2.63 -7.72 1.74
CA ASP A 27 3.79 -6.87 1.79
C ASP A 27 4.93 -7.40 0.91
N THR A 28 5.33 -6.57 -0.06
CA THR A 28 6.36 -6.92 -1.03
C THR A 28 7.72 -6.25 -0.78
N GLU A 29 7.96 -5.61 0.37
CA GLU A 29 9.14 -4.75 0.61
C GLU A 29 10.50 -5.43 0.29
N PHE A 30 10.59 -6.75 0.43
CA PHE A 30 11.83 -7.50 0.24
C PHE A 30 11.73 -8.66 -0.75
N LEU A 31 10.75 -8.61 -1.66
CA LEU A 31 10.51 -9.63 -2.67
C LEU A 31 10.92 -9.13 -4.05
N THR A 32 11.33 -10.05 -4.92
CA THR A 32 11.62 -9.73 -6.32
C THR A 32 10.34 -9.57 -7.13
N PRO A 33 10.33 -8.80 -8.24
CA PRO A 33 9.16 -8.65 -9.10
C PRO A 33 8.53 -9.99 -9.52
N ASP A 34 9.36 -10.97 -9.90
CA ASP A 34 8.92 -12.32 -10.29
C ASP A 34 8.18 -13.05 -9.14
N GLU A 35 8.71 -12.96 -7.91
CA GLU A 35 8.06 -13.53 -6.72
C GLU A 35 6.74 -12.82 -6.42
N ILE A 36 6.70 -11.50 -6.58
CA ILE A 36 5.50 -10.69 -6.36
C ILE A 36 4.38 -11.12 -7.31
N VAL A 37 4.67 -11.18 -8.61
CA VAL A 37 3.70 -11.58 -9.64
C VAL A 37 3.24 -13.02 -9.43
N LYS A 38 4.17 -13.94 -9.14
CA LYS A 38 3.84 -15.34 -8.86
C LYS A 38 2.89 -15.47 -7.68
N ASN A 39 3.22 -14.86 -6.54
CA ASN A 39 2.44 -14.97 -5.31
C ASN A 39 1.10 -14.23 -5.40
N ALA A 40 1.06 -13.07 -6.07
CA ALA A 40 -0.19 -12.38 -6.39
C ALA A 40 -1.10 -13.26 -7.26
N GLY A 41 -0.55 -13.99 -8.23
CA GLY A 41 -1.29 -14.95 -9.04
C GLY A 41 -1.82 -16.17 -8.26
N ILE A 42 -1.18 -16.53 -7.14
CA ILE A 42 -1.71 -17.54 -6.21
C ILE A 42 -2.89 -16.93 -5.44
N LEU A 43 -2.71 -15.75 -4.82
CA LEU A 43 -3.78 -15.06 -4.09
C LEU A 43 -5.00 -14.76 -4.96
N ALA A 44 -4.79 -14.51 -6.26
CA ALA A 44 -5.86 -14.28 -7.24
C ALA A 44 -6.84 -15.45 -7.39
N ARG A 45 -6.43 -16.66 -6.99
CA ARG A 45 -7.24 -17.89 -7.10
C ARG A 45 -7.97 -18.23 -5.81
N GLU A 46 -7.74 -17.47 -4.75
CA GLU A 46 -8.36 -17.67 -3.45
C GLU A 46 -9.69 -16.91 -3.35
N ASP A 47 -10.60 -17.41 -2.51
CA ASP A 47 -11.96 -16.84 -2.33
C ASP A 47 -12.03 -15.80 -1.21
N PHE A 48 -10.98 -14.98 -1.06
CA PHE A 48 -10.92 -13.90 -0.09
C PHE A 48 -10.34 -12.62 -0.69
N LEU A 49 -10.77 -11.48 -0.13
CA LEU A 49 -10.23 -10.18 -0.50
C LEU A 49 -8.86 -9.95 0.14
N PHE A 50 -7.95 -9.35 -0.62
CA PHE A 50 -6.63 -9.00 -0.13
C PHE A 50 -6.16 -7.65 -0.67
N ALA A 51 -5.11 -7.11 -0.08
CA ALA A 51 -4.41 -5.94 -0.58
C ALA A 51 -2.95 -6.26 -0.91
N ILE A 52 -2.34 -5.48 -1.81
CA ILE A 52 -0.90 -5.57 -2.11
C ILE A 52 -0.23 -4.27 -1.69
N ARG A 53 0.87 -4.35 -0.94
CA ARG A 53 1.71 -3.19 -0.61
C ARG A 53 3.01 -3.27 -1.40
N LEU A 54 3.21 -2.29 -2.29
CA LEU A 54 4.45 -2.17 -3.07
C LEU A 54 5.53 -1.43 -2.28
N ALA A 55 6.79 -1.82 -2.47
CA ALA A 55 7.94 -1.18 -1.83
C ALA A 55 8.26 0.21 -2.39
N ARG A 56 7.88 0.44 -3.65
CA ARG A 56 8.13 1.62 -4.49
C ARG A 56 7.09 1.69 -5.60
N CYS A 57 6.92 2.85 -6.21
CA CYS A 57 6.07 2.97 -7.40
C CYS A 57 6.81 2.45 -8.66
N ASP A 58 6.62 1.16 -8.98
CA ASP A 58 7.22 0.51 -10.16
C ASP A 58 6.15 0.25 -11.24
N HIS A 59 6.14 1.08 -12.28
CA HIS A 59 5.16 1.00 -13.36
C HIS A 59 5.19 -0.33 -14.14
N GLY A 60 6.36 -0.97 -14.23
CA GLY A 60 6.51 -2.26 -14.91
C GLY A 60 5.80 -3.35 -14.13
N LEU A 61 6.11 -3.45 -12.84
CA LEU A 61 5.46 -4.40 -11.92
C LEU A 61 3.95 -4.18 -11.84
N ILE A 62 3.51 -2.92 -11.77
CA ILE A 62 2.08 -2.59 -11.74
C ILE A 62 1.37 -3.08 -13.01
N ARG A 63 1.98 -2.91 -14.19
CA ARG A 63 1.42 -3.38 -15.46
C ARG A 63 1.32 -4.91 -15.49
N GLU A 64 2.29 -5.61 -14.95
CA GLU A 64 2.26 -7.07 -14.82
C GLU A 64 1.18 -7.54 -13.85
N LEU A 65 1.03 -6.86 -12.70
CA LEU A 65 -0.04 -7.18 -11.75
C LEU A 65 -1.44 -6.97 -12.36
N LYS A 66 -1.61 -5.96 -13.22
CA LYS A 66 -2.87 -5.74 -13.95
C LYS A 66 -3.17 -6.88 -14.93
N SER A 67 -2.16 -7.40 -15.64
CA SER A 67 -2.37 -8.45 -16.63
C SER A 67 -2.81 -9.78 -16.00
N LEU A 68 -2.59 -9.97 -14.70
CA LEU A 68 -3.09 -11.11 -13.93
C LEU A 68 -4.61 -11.09 -13.72
N GLY A 69 -5.29 -9.94 -13.88
CA GLY A 69 -6.74 -9.84 -13.70
C GLY A 69 -7.19 -10.15 -12.27
N LEU A 70 -6.57 -9.52 -11.28
CA LEU A 70 -6.82 -9.77 -9.85
C LEU A 70 -8.22 -9.27 -9.43
N THR A 71 -9.24 -10.13 -9.50
CA THR A 71 -10.64 -9.77 -9.21
C THR A 71 -10.94 -9.61 -7.72
N ASN A 72 -10.17 -10.26 -6.85
CA ASN A 72 -10.28 -10.21 -5.39
C ASN A 72 -9.26 -9.25 -4.74
N LEU A 73 -8.60 -8.40 -5.54
CA LEU A 73 -7.77 -7.32 -5.04
C LEU A 73 -8.66 -6.16 -4.59
N ASP A 74 -8.68 -5.89 -3.28
CA ASP A 74 -9.50 -4.84 -2.69
C ASP A 74 -8.76 -3.49 -2.63
N ALA A 75 -7.45 -3.53 -2.38
CA ALA A 75 -6.64 -2.33 -2.31
C ALA A 75 -5.19 -2.53 -2.79
N ILE A 76 -4.61 -1.47 -3.34
CA ILE A 76 -3.19 -1.36 -3.62
C ILE A 76 -2.60 -0.22 -2.79
N ILE A 77 -1.58 -0.55 -2.01
CA ILE A 77 -0.86 0.38 -1.15
C ILE A 77 0.47 0.71 -1.83
N VAL A 78 0.71 1.99 -2.10
CA VAL A 78 1.95 2.45 -2.71
C VAL A 78 2.56 3.59 -1.91
N PRO A 79 3.89 3.61 -1.73
CA PRO A 79 4.54 4.72 -1.06
C PRO A 79 4.44 5.96 -1.93
N LEU A 80 4.19 7.09 -1.28
CA LEU A 80 4.49 8.38 -1.89
C LEU A 80 6.01 8.54 -1.89
N ASP A 81 6.64 8.32 -3.04
CA ASP A 81 8.07 8.49 -3.20
C ASP A 81 8.42 9.98 -3.33
N ASP A 82 9.39 10.45 -2.54
CA ASP A 82 9.90 11.82 -2.62
C ASP A 82 10.79 12.07 -3.85
N ASP A 83 11.35 11.00 -4.42
CA ASP A 83 12.40 11.03 -5.46
C ASP A 83 11.86 11.12 -6.90
N ALA A 84 10.55 11.30 -7.11
CA ALA A 84 10.05 11.67 -8.42
C ALA A 84 10.59 13.06 -8.77
N ALA A 85 11.60 13.12 -9.64
CA ALA A 85 12.20 14.36 -10.10
C ALA A 85 11.09 15.31 -10.61
N PRO A 86 11.12 16.61 -10.25
CA PRO A 86 10.13 17.57 -10.70
C PRO A 86 10.13 17.61 -12.24
N GLY A 87 9.02 17.20 -12.86
CA GLY A 87 8.87 17.15 -14.32
C GLY A 87 8.79 15.75 -14.94
N GLN A 88 8.97 14.68 -14.16
CA GLN A 88 8.34 13.41 -14.54
C GLN A 88 6.86 13.52 -14.16
N GLU A 89 5.98 13.48 -15.15
CA GLU A 89 4.55 13.31 -14.92
C GLU A 89 4.41 12.12 -13.97
N SER A 90 4.04 12.43 -12.72
CA SER A 90 3.68 11.44 -11.70
C SER A 90 2.35 10.85 -12.16
N GLY A 91 2.40 10.05 -13.22
CA GLY A 91 1.25 9.38 -13.82
C GLY A 91 0.78 8.24 -12.93
N ILE A 92 0.78 8.42 -11.61
CA ILE A 92 0.17 7.51 -10.63
C ILE A 92 -1.30 7.34 -11.00
N THR A 93 -2.00 8.42 -11.32
CA THR A 93 -3.41 8.41 -11.78
C THR A 93 -3.62 7.52 -13.00
N ASP A 94 -2.83 7.67 -14.07
CA ASP A 94 -2.93 6.78 -15.24
C ASP A 94 -2.43 5.36 -14.96
N THR A 95 -1.46 5.22 -14.06
CA THR A 95 -0.85 3.94 -13.68
C THR A 95 -1.81 3.05 -12.90
N PHE A 96 -2.81 3.59 -12.22
CA PHE A 96 -3.82 2.78 -11.53
C PHE A 96 -5.16 2.66 -12.27
N SER A 97 -5.32 3.35 -13.41
CA SER A 97 -6.46 3.14 -14.30
C SER A 97 -6.53 1.66 -14.77
N GLY A 98 -7.68 1.00 -14.62
CA GLY A 98 -7.87 -0.40 -15.02
C GLY A 98 -7.63 -1.47 -13.94
N PHE A 99 -7.49 -1.09 -12.67
CA PHE A 99 -7.60 -2.02 -11.53
C PHE A 99 -9.05 -2.23 -11.04
N ASN A 100 -10.05 -2.15 -11.92
CA ASN A 100 -11.47 -2.27 -11.55
C ASN A 100 -11.81 -1.38 -10.32
N ASP A 101 -12.55 -1.94 -9.34
CA ASP A 101 -12.96 -1.27 -8.09
C ASP A 101 -11.86 -1.28 -6.99
N THR A 102 -10.60 -1.58 -7.34
CA THR A 102 -9.49 -1.61 -6.38
C THR A 102 -9.23 -0.21 -5.83
N ARG A 103 -9.15 -0.09 -4.50
CA ARG A 103 -8.86 1.17 -3.82
C ARG A 103 -7.36 1.48 -3.85
N ILE A 104 -7.03 2.71 -4.16
CA ILE A 104 -5.65 3.22 -4.11
C ILE A 104 -5.42 3.84 -2.73
N ILE A 105 -4.40 3.36 -2.02
CA ILE A 105 -4.01 3.85 -0.70
C ILE A 105 -2.55 4.32 -0.77
N LEU A 106 -2.28 5.56 -0.34
CA LEU A 106 -0.91 6.07 -0.28
C LEU A 106 -0.26 5.82 1.08
N GLU A 107 0.93 5.25 1.09
CA GLU A 107 1.80 5.15 2.27
C GLU A 107 2.66 6.41 2.38
N ILE A 108 2.43 7.20 3.44
CA ILE A 108 3.00 8.51 3.69
C ILE A 108 4.00 8.44 4.83
N ARG A 109 5.15 9.10 4.65
CA ARG A 109 6.26 9.14 5.62
C ARG A 109 6.73 10.55 5.96
N ASP A 110 6.23 11.58 5.30
CA ASP A 110 6.62 12.97 5.56
C ASP A 110 5.38 13.85 5.71
N VAL A 111 5.58 15.06 6.22
CA VAL A 111 4.58 16.12 6.31
C VAL A 111 4.74 17.09 5.15
N ASN A 112 3.75 17.97 4.93
CA ASN A 112 3.77 18.99 3.88
C ASN A 112 3.84 18.45 2.43
N VAL A 113 3.34 17.24 2.19
CA VAL A 113 3.25 16.64 0.84
C VAL A 113 1.80 16.57 0.32
N THR A 114 0.91 17.41 0.84
CA THR A 114 -0.53 17.42 0.50
C THR A 114 -0.79 17.69 -0.98
N GLU A 115 -0.04 18.60 -1.60
CA GLU A 115 -0.18 18.87 -3.04
C GLU A 115 0.10 17.60 -3.90
N LYS A 116 1.10 16.81 -3.50
CA LYS A 116 1.40 15.53 -4.18
C LYS A 116 0.31 14.48 -3.93
N ILE A 117 -0.27 14.48 -2.73
CA ILE A 117 -1.37 13.58 -2.37
C ILE A 117 -2.62 13.93 -3.18
N ASP A 118 -2.99 15.20 -3.23
CA ASP A 118 -4.19 15.67 -3.93
C ASP A 118 -4.08 15.48 -5.45
N ALA A 119 -2.86 15.55 -6.01
CA ALA A 119 -2.62 15.23 -7.41
C ALA A 119 -2.90 13.75 -7.75
N VAL A 120 -2.80 12.86 -6.77
CA VAL A 120 -3.09 11.42 -6.92
C VAL A 120 -4.56 11.10 -6.67
N ASP A 121 -5.24 11.87 -5.83
CA ASP A 121 -6.62 11.64 -5.35
C ASP A 121 -6.84 10.21 -4.80
N PRO A 122 -6.12 9.81 -3.74
CA PRO A 122 -6.24 8.45 -3.20
C PRO A 122 -7.50 8.26 -2.37
N HIS A 123 -7.90 7.00 -2.18
CA HIS A 123 -9.06 6.66 -1.37
C HIS A 123 -8.79 6.78 0.14
N ALA A 124 -7.53 6.60 0.55
CA ALA A 124 -7.09 6.70 1.92
C ALA A 124 -5.57 6.90 2.03
N LEU A 125 -5.10 7.24 3.22
CA LEU A 125 -3.68 7.37 3.55
C LEU A 125 -3.30 6.36 4.64
N ILE A 126 -2.14 5.73 4.50
CA ILE A 126 -1.44 5.01 5.56
C ILE A 126 -0.28 5.89 6.03
N LEU A 127 -0.29 6.28 7.30
CA LEU A 127 0.77 7.06 7.90
C LEU A 127 1.77 6.11 8.57
N LYS A 128 2.99 6.03 8.01
CA LYS A 128 4.02 5.11 8.48
C LYS A 128 5.05 5.83 9.36
N GLY A 129 4.89 5.72 10.68
CA GLY A 129 5.77 6.32 11.68
C GLY A 129 7.14 5.65 11.79
N ASN A 130 8.02 6.27 12.57
CA ASN A 130 9.36 5.76 12.88
C ASN A 130 9.34 4.47 13.72
N GLU A 131 8.20 4.12 14.31
CA GLU A 131 7.99 2.90 15.08
C GLU A 131 7.68 1.67 14.20
N ALA A 132 7.46 1.86 12.90
CA ALA A 132 7.22 0.77 11.96
C ALA A 132 8.54 0.07 11.53
N PRO A 133 8.47 -1.14 10.94
CA PRO A 133 9.64 -1.76 10.32
C PRO A 133 9.93 -1.18 8.91
N GLY A 134 11.15 -1.39 8.41
CA GLY A 134 11.52 -1.08 7.01
C GLY A 134 11.85 0.40 6.75
N LYS A 135 11.52 0.92 5.55
CA LYS A 135 11.65 2.36 5.25
C LYS A 135 10.58 3.15 6.01
N VAL A 136 11.00 4.04 6.90
CA VAL A 136 10.14 4.75 7.86
C VAL A 136 10.27 6.27 7.79
N SER A 137 9.32 6.95 8.41
CA SER A 137 9.37 8.39 8.67
C SER A 137 10.48 8.77 9.66
N LYS A 138 10.87 10.05 9.63
CA LYS A 138 11.61 10.70 10.72
C LYS A 138 10.71 11.07 11.91
N TYR A 139 9.40 11.14 11.69
CA TYR A 139 8.40 11.48 12.69
C TYR A 139 7.76 10.22 13.27
N SER A 140 7.26 10.32 14.51
CA SER A 140 6.42 9.27 15.08
C SER A 140 5.06 9.20 14.38
N SER A 141 4.42 8.03 14.44
CA SER A 141 3.04 7.84 13.98
C SER A 141 2.09 8.89 14.58
N PHE A 142 2.30 9.27 15.85
CA PHE A 142 1.49 10.27 16.52
C PHE A 142 1.63 11.67 15.90
N ILE A 143 2.86 12.09 15.57
CA ILE A 143 3.10 13.41 14.94
C ILE A 143 2.48 13.44 13.55
N LEU A 144 2.70 12.40 12.74
CA LEU A 144 2.10 12.29 11.41
C LEU A 144 0.57 12.36 11.48
N MET A 145 -0.04 11.58 12.38
CA MET A 145 -1.49 11.56 12.56
C MET A 145 -2.05 12.95 12.90
N GLN A 146 -1.46 13.64 13.88
CA GLN A 146 -1.92 14.97 14.29
C GLN A 146 -1.79 16.00 13.17
N TRP A 147 -0.73 15.90 12.36
CA TRP A 147 -0.55 16.78 11.22
C TRP A 147 -1.61 16.51 10.14
N TYR A 148 -1.82 15.25 9.75
CA TYR A 148 -2.76 14.91 8.67
C TYR A 148 -4.22 15.14 9.06
N LEU A 149 -4.64 14.85 10.30
CA LEU A 149 -5.99 15.16 10.78
C LEU A 149 -6.35 16.65 10.71
N LYS A 150 -5.35 17.54 10.75
CA LYS A 150 -5.55 19.00 10.67
C LYS A 150 -5.57 19.52 9.24
N ASN A 151 -4.95 18.81 8.30
CA ASN A 151 -4.63 19.34 6.97
C ASN A 151 -5.34 18.59 5.83
N THR A 152 -5.95 17.43 6.09
CA THR A 152 -6.66 16.65 5.07
C THR A 152 -7.96 16.06 5.61
N ALA A 153 -8.84 15.66 4.69
CA ALA A 153 -10.10 14.97 5.02
C ALA A 153 -10.06 13.46 4.66
N TYR A 154 -8.94 12.96 4.13
CA TYR A 154 -8.82 11.55 3.75
C TYR A 154 -8.91 10.63 4.98
N PRO A 155 -9.52 9.44 4.85
CA PRO A 155 -9.40 8.40 5.85
C PRO A 155 -7.92 8.07 6.13
N LEU A 156 -7.57 7.98 7.42
CA LEU A 156 -6.20 7.73 7.87
C LEU A 156 -6.09 6.37 8.55
N PHE A 157 -5.08 5.60 8.15
CA PHE A 157 -4.66 4.37 8.80
C PHE A 157 -3.26 4.56 9.38
N ILE A 158 -3.00 4.05 10.57
CA ILE A 158 -1.70 4.19 11.23
C ILE A 158 -0.90 2.91 11.09
N HIS A 159 0.35 3.03 10.65
CA HIS A 159 1.32 1.95 10.57
C HIS A 159 2.55 2.28 11.41
N GLY A 160 2.75 1.55 12.50
CA GLY A 160 3.83 1.78 13.47
C GLY A 160 3.29 2.22 14.83
N GLY A 161 3.72 1.54 15.90
CA GLY A 161 3.28 1.84 17.27
C GLY A 161 1.86 1.36 17.61
N VAL A 162 1.27 0.48 16.80
CA VAL A 162 -0.06 -0.12 17.01
C VAL A 162 0.09 -1.61 17.21
N GLY A 163 -0.06 -2.07 18.45
CA GLY A 163 0.15 -3.46 18.86
C GLY A 163 0.73 -3.54 20.27
N ARG A 164 0.69 -4.73 20.87
CA ARG A 164 1.29 -5.02 22.18
C ARG A 164 2.49 -5.93 22.02
#